data_AF-A0A9E4K715-F1
#
_entry.id   AF-A0A9E4K715-F1
#
_cell.length_a   1.000
_cell.length_b   1.000
_cell.length_c   1.000
_cell.angle_alpha   90.00
_cell.angle_beta   90.00
_cell.angle_gamma   90.00
#
_symmetry.space_group_name_H-M   'P 1'
#
loop_
_entity.id
_entity.type
_entity.pdbx_description
1 polymer ?
#
loop_
_entity_poly.entity_id
_entity_poly.type
_entity_poly.pdbx_seq_one_letter_code
_entity_poly.pdbx_strand_id
1 'polypeptide(L)'
;MSGEREIKVRRMMQSFEHQISEMNSQAIKEIAGDIKQSDFLELAQSISILRAKYLKDVLMIAHADEEHLTNKLCYETKEAREAYLEAIESFDQLKHALQRGYFNLVDD
;
A
#
# COMPACT_ATOMS: atom_id res chain seq x y z
N MET A 1 -42.29 11.62 4.53
CA MET A 1 -41.32 12.65 4.97
C MET A 1 -39.89 12.10 5.19
N SER A 2 -39.66 10.85 5.67
CA SER A 2 -38.27 10.34 5.82
C SER A 2 -37.61 9.92 4.49
N GLY A 3 -38.37 9.29 3.58
CA GLY A 3 -37.83 8.79 2.30
C GLY A 3 -37.28 9.86 1.35
N GLU A 4 -37.88 11.05 1.30
CA GLU A 4 -37.34 12.16 0.47
C GLU A 4 -36.00 12.67 1.00
N ARG A 5 -35.84 12.69 2.33
CA ARG A 5 -34.58 13.07 2.97
C ARG A 5 -33.51 12.02 2.69
N GLU A 6 -33.83 10.74 2.77
CA GLU A 6 -32.91 9.64 2.43
C GLU A 6 -32.48 9.68 0.96
N ILE A 7 -33.39 9.92 0.02
CA ILE A 7 -33.07 10.08 -1.41
C ILE A 7 -32.15 11.28 -1.64
N LYS A 8 -32.42 12.41 -0.98
CA LYS A 8 -31.58 13.62 -1.08
C LYS A 8 -30.17 13.37 -0.56
N VAL A 9 -30.05 12.70 0.59
CA VAL A 9 -28.74 12.32 1.16
C VAL A 9 -27.99 11.38 0.23
N ARG A 10 -28.65 10.35 -0.32
CA ARG A 10 -28.02 9.42 -1.26
C ARG A 10 -27.47 10.12 -2.50
N ARG A 11 -28.24 11.02 -3.12
CA ARG A 11 -27.78 11.80 -4.28
C ARG A 11 -26.59 12.70 -3.94
N MET A 12 -26.63 13.33 -2.76
CA MET A 12 -25.52 14.15 -2.28
C MET A 12 -24.25 13.33 -2.07
N MET A 13 -24.34 12.14 -1.46
CA MET A 13 -23.20 11.25 -1.29
C MET A 13 -22.64 10.76 -2.63
N GLN A 14 -23.49 10.43 -3.60
CA GLN A 14 -23.05 10.09 -4.96
C GLN A 14 -22.29 11.24 -5.63
N SER A 15 -22.75 12.49 -5.44
CA SER A 15 -22.03 13.67 -5.95
C SER A 15 -20.66 13.84 -5.28
N PHE A 16 -20.55 13.57 -3.98
CA PHE A 16 -19.26 13.62 -3.29
C PHE A 16 -18.33 12.50 -3.75
N GLU A 17 -18.83 11.28 -3.90
CA GLU A 17 -18.05 10.15 -4.41
C GLU A 17 -17.46 10.45 -5.79
N HIS A 18 -18.25 11.07 -6.68
CA HIS A 18 -17.79 11.47 -8.00
C HIS A 18 -16.67 12.53 -7.92
N GLN A 19 -16.89 13.61 -7.15
CA GLN A 19 -15.89 14.68 -6.99
C GLN A 19 -14.60 14.16 -6.34
N ILE A 20 -14.69 13.31 -5.32
CA ILE A 20 -13.52 12.67 -4.71
C ILE A 20 -12.75 11.84 -5.73
N SER A 21 -13.45 11.11 -6.59
CA SER A 21 -12.82 10.31 -7.65
C SER A 21 -12.05 11.19 -8.63
N GLU A 22 -12.63 12.31 -9.06
CA GLU A 22 -11.98 13.26 -9.96
C GLU A 22 -10.75 13.91 -9.29
N MET A 23 -10.89 14.35 -8.04
CA MET A 23 -9.79 14.95 -7.27
C MET A 23 -8.62 13.98 -7.10
N ASN A 24 -8.90 12.73 -6.74
CA ASN A 24 -7.86 11.70 -6.59
C ASN A 24 -7.19 11.41 -7.94
N SER A 25 -7.96 11.33 -9.02
CA SER A 25 -7.39 11.06 -10.34
C SER A 25 -6.46 12.17 -10.80
N GLN A 26 -6.87 13.43 -10.59
CA GLN A 26 -6.05 14.58 -10.92
C GLN A 26 -4.77 14.63 -10.08
N ALA A 27 -4.90 14.49 -8.75
CA ALA A 27 -3.75 14.55 -7.84
C ALA A 27 -2.74 13.42 -8.09
N ILE A 28 -3.20 12.19 -8.31
CA ILE A 28 -2.32 11.05 -8.63
C ILE A 28 -1.60 11.32 -9.94
N LYS A 29 -2.30 11.75 -11.00
CA LYS A 29 -1.66 12.03 -12.28
C LYS A 29 -0.63 13.16 -12.18
N GLU A 30 -0.90 14.20 -11.41
CA GLU A 30 0.04 15.31 -11.21
C GLU A 30 1.29 14.93 -10.43
N ILE A 31 1.15 14.06 -9.42
CA ILE A 31 2.24 13.74 -8.48
C ILE A 31 3.01 12.48 -8.91
N ALA A 32 2.29 11.40 -9.22
CA ALA A 32 2.86 10.10 -9.54
C ALA A 32 3.08 9.91 -11.05
N GLY A 33 2.41 10.70 -11.89
CA GLY A 33 2.49 10.56 -13.34
C GLY A 33 1.74 9.33 -13.88
N ASP A 34 2.21 8.84 -15.02
CA ASP A 34 1.66 7.62 -15.62
C ASP A 34 2.16 6.38 -14.87
N ILE A 35 1.24 5.47 -14.55
CA ILE A 35 1.53 4.23 -13.82
C ILE A 35 1.40 3.05 -14.79
N LYS A 36 2.45 2.23 -14.84
CA LYS A 36 2.59 1.08 -15.73
C LYS A 36 2.27 -0.23 -15.03
N GLN A 37 2.04 -1.27 -15.83
CA GLN A 37 1.95 -2.63 -15.31
C GLN A 37 3.29 -3.09 -14.70
N SER A 38 4.41 -2.68 -15.27
CA SER A 38 5.76 -2.96 -14.75
C SER A 38 5.97 -2.42 -13.33
N ASP A 39 5.44 -1.24 -12.98
CA ASP A 39 5.57 -0.66 -11.63
C ASP A 39 5.01 -1.58 -10.53
N PHE A 40 3.90 -2.28 -10.80
CA PHE A 40 3.33 -3.27 -9.88
C PHE A 40 4.27 -4.46 -9.68
N LEU A 41 4.89 -4.94 -10.75
CA LEU A 41 5.83 -6.06 -10.69
C LEU A 41 7.11 -5.67 -9.95
N GLU A 42 7.61 -4.46 -10.16
CA GLU A 42 8.78 -3.92 -9.45
C GLU A 42 8.52 -3.76 -7.94
N LEU A 43 7.33 -3.28 -7.57
CA LEU A 43 6.92 -3.22 -6.16
C LEU A 43 6.77 -4.64 -5.56
N ALA A 44 6.18 -5.58 -6.28
CA ALA A 44 6.06 -6.97 -5.84
C ALA A 44 7.44 -7.65 -5.68
N GLN A 45 8.39 -7.34 -6.56
CA GLN A 45 9.79 -7.78 -6.44
C GLN A 45 10.43 -7.18 -5.18
N SER A 46 10.24 -5.89 -4.93
CA SER A 46 10.74 -5.20 -3.74
C SER A 46 10.19 -5.82 -2.45
N ILE A 47 8.89 -6.11 -2.39
CA ILE A 47 8.25 -6.84 -1.28
C ILE A 47 8.89 -8.21 -1.06
N SER A 48 9.16 -8.93 -2.14
CA SER A 48 9.78 -10.26 -2.08
C SER A 48 11.19 -10.21 -1.48
N ILE A 49 11.98 -9.19 -1.87
CA ILE A 49 13.32 -8.95 -1.32
C ILE A 49 13.24 -8.57 0.17
N LEU A 50 12.34 -7.67 0.54
CA LEU A 50 12.15 -7.26 1.94
C LEU A 50 11.70 -8.43 2.81
N ARG A 51 10.78 -9.27 2.32
CA ARG A 51 10.36 -10.49 3.00
C ARG A 51 11.54 -11.43 3.23
N ALA A 52 12.38 -11.65 2.21
CA ALA A 52 13.55 -12.51 2.33
C ALA A 52 14.55 -11.99 3.37
N LYS A 53 14.79 -10.68 3.40
CA LYS A 53 15.64 -10.03 4.42
C LYS A 53 15.08 -10.21 5.82
N TYR A 54 13.80 -9.90 6.02
CA TYR A 54 13.14 -10.07 7.31
C TYR A 54 13.19 -11.53 7.79
N LEU A 55 12.90 -12.50 6.91
CA LEU A 55 12.96 -13.92 7.27
C LEU A 55 14.38 -14.37 7.62
N LYS A 56 15.40 -13.85 6.94
CA LYS A 56 16.80 -14.08 7.32
C LYS A 56 17.06 -13.59 8.75
N ASP A 57 16.62 -12.39 9.11
CA ASP A 57 16.84 -11.82 10.43
C ASP A 57 16.08 -12.58 11.53
N VAL A 58 14.86 -13.03 11.24
CA VAL A 58 14.08 -13.92 12.13
C VAL A 58 14.82 -15.24 12.38
N LEU A 59 15.42 -15.85 11.34
CA LEU A 59 16.21 -17.06 11.50
C LEU A 59 17.50 -16.79 12.30
N MET A 60 18.10 -15.61 12.15
CA MET A 60 19.24 -15.21 13.00
C MET A 60 18.85 -15.12 14.47
N ILE A 61 17.69 -14.55 14.81
CA ILE A 61 17.16 -14.56 16.18
C ILE A 61 16.94 -15.99 16.67
N ALA A 62 16.29 -16.84 15.88
CA ALA A 62 15.97 -18.21 16.27
C ALA A 62 17.20 -19.09 16.55
N HIS A 63 18.34 -18.73 15.96
CA HIS A 63 19.62 -19.43 16.11
C HIS A 63 20.62 -18.71 17.02
N ALA A 64 20.27 -17.55 17.58
CA ALA A 64 21.14 -16.81 18.49
C ALA A 64 21.22 -17.49 19.87
N ASP A 65 22.41 -17.51 20.45
CA ASP A 65 22.63 -17.82 21.86
C ASP A 65 22.42 -16.56 22.73
N GLU A 66 22.64 -16.67 24.05
CA GLU A 66 22.45 -15.57 24.99
C GLU A 66 23.34 -14.35 24.70
N GLU A 67 24.56 -14.57 24.18
CA GLU A 67 25.48 -13.49 23.84
C GLU A 67 25.01 -12.71 22.60
N HIS A 68 24.51 -13.43 21.59
CA HIS A 68 24.11 -12.84 20.32
C HIS A 68 22.65 -12.36 20.30
N LEU A 69 21.81 -12.83 21.22
CA LEU A 69 20.41 -12.40 21.38
C LEU A 69 20.33 -11.01 22.05
N THR A 70 20.76 -10.00 21.31
CA THR A 70 20.84 -8.62 21.78
C THR A 70 19.58 -7.82 21.45
N ASN A 71 19.31 -6.77 22.23
CA ASN A 71 18.27 -5.79 21.89
C ASN A 71 18.47 -5.15 20.51
N LYS A 72 19.73 -5.01 20.08
CA LYS A 72 20.07 -4.48 18.76
C LYS A 72 19.57 -5.42 17.65
N LEU A 73 19.83 -6.73 17.76
CA LEU A 73 19.34 -7.72 16.80
C LEU A 73 17.80 -7.72 16.72
N CYS A 74 17.13 -7.66 17.87
CA CYS A 74 15.67 -7.57 17.94
C CYS A 74 15.13 -6.28 17.31
N TYR A 75 15.82 -5.14 17.51
CA TYR A 75 15.45 -3.86 16.93
C TYR A 75 15.62 -3.84 15.41
N GLU A 76 16.77 -4.29 14.89
CA GLU A 76 17.03 -4.38 13.44
C GLU A 76 16.00 -5.30 12.75
N THR A 77 15.66 -6.43 13.38
CA THR A 77 14.63 -7.34 12.87
C THR A 77 13.24 -6.69 12.85
N LYS A 78 12.93 -5.84 13.83
CA LYS A 78 11.68 -5.06 13.86
C LYS A 78 11.64 -4.06 12.71
N GLU A 79 12.73 -3.33 12.44
CA GLU A 79 12.80 -2.38 11.32
C GLU A 79 12.63 -3.11 9.98
N ALA A 80 13.27 -4.27 9.80
CA ALA A 80 13.09 -5.09 8.60
C ALA A 80 11.62 -5.53 8.41
N ARG A 81 10.95 -5.91 9.51
CA ARG A 81 9.51 -6.25 9.49
C ARG A 81 8.65 -5.05 9.09
N GLU A 82 8.90 -3.88 9.67
CA GLU A 82 8.12 -2.66 9.40
C GLU A 82 8.25 -2.23 7.95
N ALA A 83 9.46 -2.24 7.39
CA ALA A 83 9.68 -1.96 5.98
C ALA A 83 8.94 -2.94 5.05
N TYR A 84 8.96 -4.23 5.39
CA TYR A 84 8.22 -5.26 4.66
C TYR A 84 6.70 -5.04 4.70
N LEU A 85 6.14 -4.73 5.88
CA LEU A 85 4.71 -4.51 6.05
C LEU A 85 4.24 -3.22 5.36
N GLU A 86 5.03 -2.15 5.43
CA GLU A 86 4.74 -0.89 4.75
C GLU A 86 4.67 -1.09 3.22
N ALA A 87 5.59 -1.90 2.66
CA ALA A 87 5.58 -2.19 1.23
C ALA A 87 4.35 -3.01 0.80
N ILE A 88 3.87 -3.93 1.65
CA ILE A 88 2.61 -4.67 1.39
C ILE A 88 1.42 -3.73 1.41
N GLU A 89 1.30 -2.91 2.46
CA GLU A 89 0.21 -1.96 2.59
C GLU A 89 0.21 -0.99 1.40
N SER A 90 1.37 -0.51 1.00
CA SER A 90 1.55 0.36 -0.18
C SER A 90 1.05 -0.31 -1.47
N PHE A 91 1.32 -1.60 -1.67
CA PHE A 91 0.82 -2.35 -2.82
C PHE A 91 -0.70 -2.48 -2.79
N ASP A 92 -1.29 -2.71 -1.63
CA ASP A 92 -2.74 -2.76 -1.46
C ASP A 92 -3.40 -1.38 -1.71
N GLN A 93 -2.78 -0.29 -1.28
CA GLN A 93 -3.23 1.07 -1.58
C GLN A 93 -3.17 1.37 -3.10
N LEU A 94 -2.09 0.96 -3.77
CA LEU A 94 -1.93 1.12 -5.21
C LEU A 94 -3.01 0.33 -5.99
N LYS A 95 -3.23 -0.93 -5.59
CA LYS A 95 -4.31 -1.76 -6.12
C LYS A 95 -5.69 -1.15 -5.86
N HIS A 96 -5.92 -0.62 -4.67
CA HIS A 96 -7.17 0.03 -4.32
C HIS A 96 -7.44 1.23 -5.23
N ALA A 97 -6.45 2.10 -5.42
CA ALA A 97 -6.56 3.27 -6.28
C ALA A 97 -6.87 2.88 -7.75
N LEU A 98 -6.23 1.82 -8.27
CA LEU A 98 -6.55 1.25 -9.58
C LEU A 98 -8.00 0.73 -9.65
N GLN A 99 -8.44 -0.04 -8.64
CA GLN A 99 -9.80 -0.59 -8.58
C GLN A 99 -10.89 0.48 -8.45
N ARG A 100 -10.56 1.61 -7.82
CA ARG A 100 -11.43 2.78 -7.72
C ARG A 100 -11.48 3.61 -9.01
N GLY A 101 -10.62 3.29 -9.98
CA GLY A 101 -10.53 4.02 -11.24
C GLY A 101 -9.88 5.40 -11.08
N TYR A 102 -9.05 5.60 -10.05
CA TYR A 102 -8.33 6.86 -9.87
C TYR A 102 -7.20 7.02 -10.90
N PHE A 103 -6.75 5.94 -11.51
CA PHE A 103 -5.88 5.97 -12.68
C PHE A 103 -6.14 4.74 -13.55
N ASN A 104 -5.63 4.78 -14.78
CA ASN A 104 -5.57 3.63 -15.66
C ASN A 104 -4.11 3.26 -15.89
N LEU A 105 -3.85 1.98 -16.11
CA LEU A 105 -2.53 1.54 -16.51
C LEU A 105 -2.23 2.02 -17.93
N VAL A 106 -1.02 2.51 -18.14
CA VAL A 106 -0.47 2.74 -19.49
C VAL A 106 0.33 1.52 -19.93
N ASP A 107 0.47 1.36 -21.24
CA ASP A 107 1.34 0.32 -21.82
C ASP A 107 2.81 0.58 -21.45
N ASP A 108 3.60 -0.48 -21.40
CA ASP A 108 5.04 -0.41 -21.11
C ASP A 108 5.85 0.29 -22.21
#